data_AF-L1MPM4-F1
#
_entry.id   AF-L1MPM4-F1
#
_cell.length_a   1.000
_cell.length_b   1.000
_cell.length_c   1.000
_cell.angle_alpha   90.00
_cell.angle_beta   90.00
_cell.angle_gamma   90.00
#
_symmetry.space_group_name_H-M   'P 1'
#
loop_
_entity.id
_entity.type
_entity.pdbx_description
1 polymer ?
#
loop_
_entity_poly.entity_id
_entity_poly.type
_entity_poly.pdbx_seq_one_letter_code
_entity_poly.pdbx_strand_id
1 'polypeptide(L)'
;MSAIVCFATAVTVHAQKATSGPLSAELVYRIQSAPDAQVFITENDEHNLMVAPQDNARRQFWKFIPVEGQQDVYYVQNTATRRYLASTIATGEAGKTAIATSTMPVAYFVAPNAKAKTAGAWTLSSTDVPNYSDRSKTPMGLNRKGGTSLVVAWQAGNNNVNSYWWPVATTDTYEVRPFLTGKDRLYALVDEMGRWLQVNGDGDFSWTTPEAAEGETSFYMEGQGNSKGGYRLHHGTNHKTLNESEAWSIVEDELTGFFGWENAAHQRVKLGGETRFRFMAQRTPLMRRLQIYDYPCTTTDNYTWTSLTLGVKDEAKEGAKVLASINYPDEKAKNDRELHVVFSRQTAELPQKEQIKLSFKLSKTPPKDAKAYLYFDWNHDGIFEVQQPLTLQRTTNTEFTVPETALKGNTRFRIRLTSNGLTGADDEVVGLLFDGFLNVVAPTGVHRPTVNRSDAHTYDLSGRPTSTNAPGVYIVGGKKVVQP
;
A
#
# COMPACT_ATOMS: atom_id res chain seq x y z
N MET A 1 -27.43 49.22 14.81
CA MET A 1 -27.27 48.04 13.94
C MET A 1 -26.41 47.06 14.71
N SER A 2 -27.02 45.98 15.21
CA SER A 2 -26.39 44.99 16.08
C SER A 2 -25.53 44.04 15.27
N ALA A 3 -24.25 43.92 15.65
CA ALA A 3 -23.36 42.87 15.17
C ALA A 3 -23.73 41.55 15.86
N ILE A 4 -24.12 40.55 15.08
CA ILE A 4 -24.23 39.17 15.53
C ILE A 4 -22.83 38.56 15.39
N VAL A 5 -22.19 38.33 16.53
CA VAL A 5 -20.93 37.59 16.61
C VAL A 5 -21.27 36.12 16.86
N CYS A 6 -21.18 35.29 15.83
CA CYS A 6 -21.22 33.84 15.96
C CYS A 6 -19.88 33.35 16.51
N PHE A 7 -19.80 33.09 17.82
CA PHE A 7 -18.73 32.27 18.38
C PHE A 7 -19.11 30.80 18.22
N ALA A 8 -18.58 30.14 17.18
CA ALA A 8 -18.51 28.69 17.16
C ALA A 8 -17.36 28.27 18.08
N THR A 9 -17.67 27.98 19.35
CA THR A 9 -16.73 27.33 20.25
C THR A 9 -16.50 25.90 19.78
N ALA A 10 -15.35 25.62 19.18
CA ALA A 10 -14.90 24.26 18.93
C ALA A 10 -14.77 23.54 20.28
N VAL A 11 -15.69 22.62 20.56
CA VAL A 11 -15.63 21.78 21.75
C VAL A 11 -14.51 20.77 21.54
N THR A 12 -13.42 20.92 22.29
CA THR A 12 -12.41 19.86 22.42
C THR A 12 -13.05 18.72 23.23
N VAL A 13 -13.60 17.74 22.52
CA VAL A 13 -14.17 16.53 23.13
C VAL A 13 -13.03 15.70 23.70
N HIS A 14 -12.91 15.67 25.03
CA HIS A 14 -12.05 14.71 25.70
C HIS A 14 -12.58 13.30 25.44
N ALA A 15 -11.68 12.34 25.22
CA ALA A 15 -12.05 10.97 24.88
C ALA A 15 -12.96 10.36 25.98
N GLN A 16 -14.25 10.23 25.68
CA GLN A 16 -15.24 9.72 26.62
C GLN A 16 -16.00 8.56 26.00
N LYS A 17 -15.99 7.41 26.69
CA LYS A 17 -16.82 6.25 26.31
C LYS A 17 -18.29 6.64 26.42
N ALA A 18 -19.05 6.45 25.35
CA ALA A 18 -20.50 6.51 25.41
C ALA A 18 -21.00 5.36 26.29
N THR A 19 -21.71 5.68 27.37
CA THR A 19 -22.31 4.70 28.28
C THR A 19 -23.82 4.56 28.07
N SER A 20 -24.41 5.45 27.27
CA SER A 20 -25.82 5.48 26.90
C SER A 20 -25.99 6.11 25.50
N GLY A 21 -27.12 5.82 24.85
CA GLY A 21 -27.54 6.47 23.62
C GLY A 21 -28.57 7.58 23.85
N PRO A 22 -28.96 8.33 22.80
CA PRO A 22 -28.48 8.18 21.42
C PRO A 22 -27.06 8.74 21.23
N LEU A 23 -26.36 8.24 20.21
CA LEU A 23 -25.09 8.82 19.75
C LEU A 23 -25.40 10.08 18.93
N SER A 24 -24.57 11.11 19.10
CA SER A 24 -24.76 12.40 18.43
C SER A 24 -24.22 12.38 17.01
N ALA A 25 -24.99 12.89 16.04
CA ALA A 25 -24.55 13.09 14.66
C ALA A 25 -23.44 14.14 14.53
N GLU A 26 -23.37 15.06 15.51
CA GLU A 26 -22.39 16.17 15.55
C GLU A 26 -21.01 15.74 16.07
N LEU A 27 -20.92 14.53 16.61
CA LEU A 27 -19.68 14.01 17.20
C LEU A 27 -19.02 12.99 16.29
N VAL A 28 -17.70 12.90 16.42
CA VAL A 28 -16.88 11.86 15.82
C VAL A 28 -16.46 10.87 16.90
N TYR A 29 -16.35 9.60 16.54
CA TYR A 29 -16.10 8.52 17.47
C TYR A 29 -14.98 7.62 16.96
N ARG A 30 -14.18 7.07 17.88
CA ARG A 30 -13.48 5.81 17.64
C ARG A 30 -14.30 4.67 18.23
N ILE A 31 -14.36 3.52 17.55
CA ILE A 31 -15.09 2.35 18.05
C ILE A 31 -14.08 1.41 18.73
N GLN A 32 -13.94 1.51 20.04
CA GLN A 32 -12.99 0.74 20.84
C GLN A 32 -13.48 -0.70 21.04
N SER A 33 -12.56 -1.67 20.96
CA SER A 33 -12.83 -3.06 21.33
C SER A 33 -13.00 -3.18 22.83
N ALA A 34 -14.10 -3.79 23.29
CA ALA A 34 -14.29 -4.05 24.71
C ALA A 34 -13.36 -5.12 25.32
N PRO A 35 -13.06 -6.24 24.64
CA PRO A 35 -12.10 -7.23 25.15
C PRO A 35 -10.65 -6.75 25.15
N ASP A 36 -10.34 -5.64 24.48
CA ASP A 36 -8.99 -5.11 24.35
C ASP A 36 -9.07 -3.60 24.10
N ALA A 37 -8.97 -2.84 25.19
CA ALA A 37 -9.13 -1.39 25.16
C ALA A 37 -8.00 -0.67 24.41
N GLN A 38 -6.94 -1.36 23.99
CA GLN A 38 -5.85 -0.75 23.22
C GLN A 38 -6.18 -0.62 21.74
N VAL A 39 -7.23 -1.30 21.25
CA VAL A 39 -7.51 -1.37 19.80
C VAL A 39 -8.89 -0.85 19.42
N PHE A 40 -8.99 -0.30 18.21
CA PHE A 40 -10.16 0.38 17.66
C PHE A 40 -10.49 -0.14 16.26
N ILE A 41 -11.77 -0.16 15.89
CA ILE A 41 -12.19 -0.49 14.52
C ILE A 41 -11.55 0.51 13.56
N THR A 42 -10.84 -0.04 12.57
CA THR A 42 -10.01 0.64 11.59
C THR A 42 -10.37 0.10 10.22
N GLU A 43 -10.60 0.98 9.26
CA GLU A 43 -10.67 0.62 7.84
C GLU A 43 -9.24 0.55 7.27
N ASN A 44 -8.89 -0.55 6.59
CA ASN A 44 -7.60 -0.67 5.90
C ASN A 44 -7.69 -0.19 4.44
N ASP A 45 -6.57 -0.25 3.72
CA ASP A 45 -6.48 0.22 2.32
C ASP A 45 -7.34 -0.59 1.34
N GLU A 46 -7.63 -1.84 1.68
CA GLU A 46 -8.52 -2.74 0.93
C GLU A 46 -10.00 -2.54 1.33
N HIS A 47 -10.30 -1.49 2.08
CA HIS A 47 -11.63 -1.18 2.60
C HIS A 47 -12.21 -2.28 3.53
N ASN A 48 -11.35 -3.10 4.13
CA ASN A 48 -11.73 -4.11 5.11
C ASN A 48 -11.58 -3.59 6.54
N LEU A 49 -12.48 -4.01 7.42
CA LEU A 49 -12.43 -3.69 8.83
C LEU A 49 -11.47 -4.61 9.59
N MET A 50 -10.62 -3.96 10.37
CA MET A 50 -9.76 -4.60 11.35
C MET A 50 -9.77 -3.81 12.66
N VAL A 51 -9.08 -4.32 13.67
CA VAL A 51 -8.75 -3.60 14.89
C VAL A 51 -7.26 -3.28 14.89
N ALA A 52 -6.91 -2.06 15.28
CA ALA A 52 -5.54 -1.59 15.40
C ALA A 52 -5.39 -0.65 16.60
N PRO A 53 -4.16 -0.49 17.14
CA PRO A 53 -3.88 0.51 18.15
C PRO A 53 -4.32 1.91 17.72
N GLN A 54 -4.59 2.77 18.70
CA GLN A 54 -4.91 4.17 18.43
C GLN A 54 -3.79 4.83 17.61
N ASP A 55 -4.17 5.35 16.45
CA ASP A 55 -3.27 6.04 15.53
C ASP A 55 -4.07 7.06 14.72
N ASN A 56 -3.56 8.28 14.60
CA ASN A 56 -4.21 9.36 13.87
C ASN A 56 -3.99 9.24 12.35
N ALA A 57 -3.00 8.47 11.91
CA ALA A 57 -2.80 8.15 10.50
C ALA A 57 -3.69 6.99 10.02
N ARG A 58 -4.41 6.33 10.93
CA ARG A 58 -5.33 5.21 10.60
C ARG A 58 -6.77 5.69 10.51
N ARG A 59 -7.53 5.10 9.59
CA ARG A 59 -8.96 5.40 9.32
C ARG A 59 -9.85 4.86 10.45
N GLN A 60 -9.74 5.45 11.64
CA GLN A 60 -10.35 5.01 12.91
C GLN A 60 -11.52 5.88 13.37
N PHE A 61 -11.86 6.92 12.61
CA PHE A 61 -12.79 7.95 12.99
C PHE A 61 -14.11 7.73 12.25
N TRP A 62 -15.21 7.69 13.01
CA TRP A 62 -16.52 7.28 12.54
C TRP A 62 -17.59 8.30 12.96
N LYS A 63 -18.53 8.59 12.06
CA LYS A 63 -19.77 9.30 12.36
C LYS A 63 -20.92 8.30 12.47
N PHE A 64 -21.79 8.53 13.44
CA PHE A 64 -23.06 7.82 13.58
C PHE A 64 -24.18 8.75 13.13
N ILE A 65 -24.63 8.59 11.88
CA ILE A 65 -25.67 9.42 11.26
C ILE A 65 -27.03 8.77 11.57
N PRO A 66 -27.90 9.37 12.40
CA PRO A 66 -29.18 8.77 12.78
C PRO A 66 -30.07 8.48 11.58
N VAL A 67 -30.75 7.34 11.60
CA VAL A 67 -31.79 7.02 10.62
C VAL A 67 -33.12 7.58 11.12
N GLU A 68 -33.75 8.41 10.31
CA GLU A 68 -35.00 9.08 10.67
C GLU A 68 -36.09 8.06 11.06
N GLY A 69 -36.78 8.33 12.18
CA GLY A 69 -37.84 7.46 12.69
C GLY A 69 -37.37 6.14 13.32
N GLN A 70 -36.06 5.87 13.41
CA GLN A 70 -35.53 4.62 13.97
C GLN A 70 -34.63 4.89 15.19
N GLN A 71 -35.05 4.41 16.36
CA GLN A 71 -34.30 4.55 17.60
C GLN A 71 -33.03 3.68 17.57
N ASP A 72 -31.89 4.27 17.97
CA ASP A 72 -30.58 3.61 18.06
C ASP A 72 -30.10 2.99 16.73
N VAL A 73 -30.62 3.48 15.60
CA VAL A 73 -30.22 3.04 14.27
C VAL A 73 -29.48 4.17 13.56
N TYR A 74 -28.33 3.84 12.98
CA TYR A 74 -27.43 4.80 12.36
C TYR A 74 -26.84 4.26 11.06
N TYR A 75 -26.57 5.14 10.11
CA TYR A 75 -25.53 4.90 9.11
C TYR A 75 -24.17 5.22 9.73
N VAL A 76 -23.27 4.24 9.74
CA VAL A 76 -21.94 4.39 10.37
C VAL A 76 -20.92 4.65 9.27
N GLN A 77 -20.41 5.88 9.19
CA GLN A 77 -19.56 6.36 8.10
C GLN A 77 -18.14 6.64 8.60
N ASN A 78 -17.12 6.16 7.89
CA ASN A 78 -15.74 6.55 8.13
C ASN A 78 -15.52 8.01 7.70
N THR A 79 -14.88 8.83 8.52
CA THR A 79 -14.71 10.25 8.18
C THR A 79 -13.67 10.48 7.09
N ALA A 80 -12.68 9.60 6.96
CA ALA A 80 -11.62 9.69 5.97
C ALA A 80 -12.10 9.30 4.57
N THR A 81 -12.68 8.09 4.44
CA THR A 81 -13.05 7.53 3.13
C THR A 81 -14.47 7.87 2.70
N ARG A 82 -15.29 8.41 3.61
CA ARG A 82 -16.75 8.62 3.44
C ARG A 82 -17.53 7.34 3.15
N ARG A 83 -16.92 6.16 3.31
CA ARG A 83 -17.56 4.86 3.14
C ARG A 83 -18.28 4.44 4.43
N TYR A 84 -19.31 3.64 4.27
CA TYR A 84 -20.16 3.15 5.35
C TYR A 84 -19.79 1.71 5.71
N LEU A 85 -20.06 1.28 6.94
CA LEU A 85 -20.00 -0.14 7.28
C LEU A 85 -20.94 -0.95 6.37
N ALA A 86 -20.45 -2.03 5.76
CA ALA A 86 -21.26 -2.93 4.95
C ALA A 86 -22.02 -3.96 5.80
N SER A 87 -23.10 -4.52 5.25
CA SER A 87 -23.96 -5.50 5.93
C SER A 87 -23.22 -6.62 6.67
N THR A 88 -23.74 -7.03 7.83
CA THR A 88 -23.29 -8.19 8.61
C THR A 88 -23.96 -9.51 8.23
N ILE A 89 -24.80 -9.54 7.19
CA ILE A 89 -25.36 -10.79 6.62
C ILE A 89 -24.62 -11.25 5.35
N ALA A 90 -23.95 -10.34 4.64
CA ALA A 90 -23.50 -10.53 3.26
C ALA A 90 -21.97 -10.63 3.06
N THR A 91 -21.17 -10.90 4.11
CA THR A 91 -19.70 -10.78 4.01
C THR A 91 -18.96 -12.08 3.68
N GLY A 92 -19.58 -13.04 3.01
CA GLY A 92 -18.96 -14.36 2.79
C GLY A 92 -19.05 -15.27 4.02
N GLU A 93 -18.05 -16.12 4.29
CA GLU A 93 -18.13 -17.10 5.39
C GLU A 93 -18.08 -16.41 6.76
N ALA A 94 -19.16 -16.57 7.54
CA ALA A 94 -19.32 -16.03 8.88
C ALA A 94 -18.10 -16.37 9.77
N GLY A 95 -17.62 -15.38 10.52
CA GLY A 95 -16.50 -15.54 11.44
C GLY A 95 -15.12 -15.64 10.76
N LYS A 96 -15.07 -15.71 9.42
CA LYS A 96 -13.82 -15.86 8.67
C LYS A 96 -13.44 -14.63 7.87
N THR A 97 -14.39 -14.06 7.15
CA THR A 97 -14.17 -12.93 6.24
C THR A 97 -14.33 -11.59 6.95
N ALA A 98 -13.42 -10.66 6.67
CA ALA A 98 -13.51 -9.31 7.19
C ALA A 98 -14.76 -8.60 6.64
N ILE A 99 -15.40 -7.78 7.47
CA ILE A 99 -16.44 -6.86 7.01
C ILE A 99 -15.76 -5.81 6.13
N ALA A 100 -16.31 -5.52 4.96
CA ALA A 100 -15.85 -4.40 4.13
C ALA A 100 -16.61 -3.10 4.48
N THR A 101 -16.09 -1.96 4.04
CA THR A 101 -16.84 -0.70 3.92
C THR A 101 -17.39 -0.56 2.50
N SER A 102 -18.48 0.18 2.35
CA SER A 102 -19.23 0.33 1.12
C SER A 102 -19.52 1.80 0.83
N THR A 103 -19.63 2.17 -0.43
CA THR A 103 -20.17 3.49 -0.81
C THR A 103 -21.69 3.57 -0.62
N MET A 104 -22.37 2.42 -0.55
CA MET A 104 -23.80 2.34 -0.25
C MET A 104 -24.03 2.17 1.25
N PRO A 105 -24.82 3.04 1.89
CA PRO A 105 -25.06 2.98 3.32
C PRO A 105 -25.96 1.80 3.69
N VAL A 106 -25.54 1.04 4.72
CA VAL A 106 -26.37 0.04 5.40
C VAL A 106 -26.66 0.54 6.81
N ALA A 107 -27.92 0.52 7.21
CA ALA A 107 -28.32 0.96 8.54
C ALA A 107 -27.93 -0.09 9.60
N TYR A 108 -27.39 0.37 10.72
CA TYR A 108 -26.94 -0.44 11.84
C TYR A 108 -27.71 -0.08 13.12
N PHE A 109 -28.18 -1.09 13.82
CA PHE A 109 -28.57 -0.95 15.22
C PHE A 109 -27.33 -0.92 16.10
N VAL A 110 -27.15 0.20 16.81
CA VAL A 110 -26.00 0.49 17.66
C VAL A 110 -26.51 0.95 19.01
N ALA A 111 -26.53 0.04 19.97
CA ALA A 111 -27.08 0.30 21.30
C ALA A 111 -26.24 -0.36 22.41
N PRO A 112 -26.29 0.15 23.64
CA PRO A 112 -25.71 -0.51 24.80
C PRO A 112 -26.44 -1.83 25.09
N ASN A 113 -25.69 -2.83 25.54
CA ASN A 113 -26.19 -4.12 25.98
C ASN A 113 -26.20 -4.19 27.51
N ALA A 114 -27.37 -3.96 28.11
CA ALA A 114 -27.56 -4.01 29.56
C ALA A 114 -27.30 -5.40 30.17
N LYS A 115 -27.32 -6.47 29.36
CA LYS A 115 -27.05 -7.86 29.79
C LYS A 115 -25.65 -8.34 29.40
N ALA A 116 -24.80 -7.47 28.84
CA ALA A 116 -23.44 -7.85 28.49
C ALA A 116 -22.62 -8.17 29.74
N LYS A 117 -21.79 -9.22 29.63
CA LYS A 117 -20.76 -9.53 30.64
C LYS A 117 -19.80 -8.36 30.91
N THR A 118 -19.59 -7.51 29.90
CA THR A 118 -18.84 -6.28 30.04
C THR A 118 -19.82 -5.12 30.20
N ALA A 119 -19.86 -4.52 31.39
CA ALA A 119 -20.82 -3.45 31.70
C ALA A 119 -20.72 -2.27 30.73
N GLY A 120 -21.86 -1.81 30.24
CA GLY A 120 -21.96 -0.66 29.32
C GLY A 120 -21.38 -0.92 27.92
N ALA A 121 -21.05 -2.16 27.56
CA ALA A 121 -20.63 -2.50 26.21
C ALA A 121 -21.78 -2.40 25.20
N TRP A 122 -21.44 -2.05 23.96
CA TRP A 122 -22.38 -1.91 22.85
C TRP A 122 -22.22 -3.07 21.87
N THR A 123 -23.28 -3.35 21.13
CA THR A 123 -23.27 -4.28 20.00
C THR A 123 -23.69 -3.53 18.74
N LEU A 124 -23.11 -3.90 17.61
CA LEU A 124 -23.43 -3.31 16.31
C LEU A 124 -23.88 -4.43 15.36
N SER A 125 -25.13 -4.38 14.92
CA SER A 125 -25.72 -5.32 13.96
C SER A 125 -26.40 -4.55 12.84
N SER A 126 -26.16 -4.95 11.59
CA SER A 126 -26.87 -4.35 10.46
C SER A 126 -28.36 -4.71 10.51
N THR A 127 -29.22 -3.78 10.09
CA THR A 127 -30.69 -3.90 10.21
C THR A 127 -31.32 -4.91 9.25
N ASP A 128 -30.57 -5.35 8.24
CA ASP A 128 -30.94 -6.45 7.34
C ASP A 128 -30.72 -7.84 7.96
N VAL A 129 -30.14 -7.91 9.17
CA VAL A 129 -30.04 -9.16 9.94
C VAL A 129 -31.37 -9.48 10.62
N PRO A 130 -31.87 -10.73 10.51
CA PRO A 130 -33.03 -11.16 11.29
C PRO A 130 -32.82 -10.95 12.79
N ASN A 131 -33.80 -10.34 13.46
CA ASN A 131 -33.74 -10.04 14.90
C ASN A 131 -32.53 -9.15 15.30
N TYR A 132 -32.07 -8.26 14.42
CA TYR A 132 -30.87 -7.43 14.63
C TYR A 132 -30.82 -6.72 15.99
N SER A 133 -31.97 -6.37 16.58
CA SER A 133 -32.08 -5.69 17.88
C SER A 133 -32.29 -6.62 19.07
N ASP A 134 -32.67 -7.89 18.85
CA ASP A 134 -32.92 -8.86 19.91
C ASP A 134 -31.67 -9.72 20.17
N ARG A 135 -30.84 -9.25 21.10
CA ARG A 135 -29.59 -9.91 21.51
C ARG A 135 -29.80 -11.29 22.16
N SER A 136 -31.02 -11.63 22.58
CA SER A 136 -31.34 -12.98 23.06
C SER A 136 -31.36 -14.01 21.92
N LYS A 137 -31.55 -13.56 20.67
CA LYS A 137 -31.52 -14.36 19.45
C LYS A 137 -30.15 -14.39 18.77
N THR A 138 -29.12 -13.81 19.40
CA THR A 138 -27.74 -13.81 18.91
C THR A 138 -27.60 -13.35 17.45
N PRO A 139 -28.13 -12.16 17.07
CA PRO A 139 -28.07 -11.69 15.69
C PRO A 139 -26.62 -11.58 15.22
N MET A 140 -26.40 -11.70 13.91
CA MET A 140 -25.08 -11.40 13.33
C MET A 140 -24.75 -9.91 13.57
N GLY A 141 -23.53 -9.64 14.00
CA GLY A 141 -23.03 -8.30 14.25
C GLY A 141 -21.51 -8.24 14.14
N LEU A 142 -20.95 -7.05 14.35
CA LEU A 142 -19.52 -6.85 14.33
C LEU A 142 -18.84 -7.63 15.46
N ASN A 143 -17.82 -8.41 15.11
CA ASN A 143 -17.09 -9.24 16.05
C ASN A 143 -15.59 -9.19 15.78
N ARG A 144 -14.77 -9.05 16.82
CA ARG A 144 -13.32 -9.21 16.71
C ARG A 144 -12.97 -10.70 16.62
N LYS A 145 -12.45 -11.15 15.49
CA LYS A 145 -12.02 -12.54 15.32
C LYS A 145 -10.80 -12.84 16.21
N GLY A 146 -10.97 -13.78 17.14
CA GLY A 146 -9.94 -14.19 18.09
C GLY A 146 -8.61 -14.57 17.43
N GLY A 147 -7.49 -14.18 18.04
CA GLY A 147 -6.14 -14.43 17.52
C GLY A 147 -5.79 -13.66 16.24
N THR A 148 -6.63 -12.69 15.84
CA THR A 148 -6.40 -11.87 14.64
C THR A 148 -6.79 -10.41 14.87
N SER A 149 -6.48 -9.55 13.90
CA SER A 149 -6.96 -8.18 13.84
C SER A 149 -8.30 -8.04 13.10
N LEU A 150 -8.88 -9.09 12.53
CA LEU A 150 -10.05 -8.93 11.67
C LEU A 150 -11.32 -8.59 12.47
N VAL A 151 -12.14 -7.69 11.92
CA VAL A 151 -13.54 -7.52 12.32
C VAL A 151 -14.41 -8.26 11.33
N VAL A 152 -15.21 -9.20 11.81
CA VAL A 152 -15.99 -10.14 11.01
C VAL A 152 -17.46 -10.10 11.43
N ALA A 153 -18.34 -10.64 10.61
CA ALA A 153 -19.72 -10.94 11.02
C ALA A 153 -19.74 -12.20 11.91
N TRP A 154 -20.22 -12.08 13.14
CA TRP A 154 -20.48 -13.24 14.01
C TRP A 154 -21.60 -12.94 15.03
N GLN A 155 -22.06 -13.96 15.75
CA GLN A 155 -23.13 -13.85 16.75
C GLN A 155 -22.85 -12.78 17.81
N ALA A 156 -23.67 -11.72 17.86
CA ALA A 156 -23.54 -10.57 18.76
C ALA A 156 -24.56 -10.61 19.93
N GLY A 157 -24.65 -11.76 20.60
CA GLY A 157 -25.54 -11.96 21.75
C GLY A 157 -24.94 -11.56 23.11
N ASN A 158 -25.72 -11.72 24.18
CA ASN A 158 -25.41 -11.29 25.56
C ASN A 158 -24.17 -11.91 26.21
N ASN A 159 -23.57 -12.93 25.59
CA ASN A 159 -22.42 -13.65 26.15
C ASN A 159 -21.16 -13.57 25.27
N ASN A 160 -21.24 -13.00 24.07
CA ASN A 160 -20.10 -12.97 23.17
C ASN A 160 -19.25 -11.71 23.36
N VAL A 161 -18.25 -11.81 24.23
CA VAL A 161 -17.37 -10.68 24.57
C VAL A 161 -16.64 -10.09 23.35
N ASN A 162 -16.39 -10.88 22.31
CA ASN A 162 -15.75 -10.37 21.08
C ASN A 162 -16.66 -9.48 20.22
N SER A 163 -17.96 -9.44 20.51
CA SER A 163 -18.93 -8.56 19.83
C SER A 163 -19.17 -7.23 20.54
N TYR A 164 -18.41 -6.99 21.62
CA TYR A 164 -18.60 -5.83 22.48
C TYR A 164 -17.66 -4.71 22.09
N TRP A 165 -18.25 -3.52 21.95
CA TRP A 165 -17.58 -2.31 21.49
C TRP A 165 -17.94 -1.12 22.38
N TRP A 166 -17.14 -0.07 22.34
CA TRP A 166 -17.48 1.23 22.91
C TRP A 166 -17.28 2.32 21.87
N PRO A 167 -18.34 3.04 21.46
CA PRO A 167 -18.19 4.33 20.82
C PRO A 167 -17.50 5.28 21.81
N VAL A 168 -16.34 5.80 21.45
CA VAL A 168 -15.57 6.76 22.26
C VAL A 168 -15.60 8.08 21.52
N ALA A 169 -16.34 9.05 22.05
CA ALA A 169 -16.43 10.37 21.45
C ALA A 169 -15.03 11.01 21.43
N THR A 170 -14.67 11.61 20.31
CA THR A 170 -13.33 12.17 20.07
C THR A 170 -13.41 13.33 19.08
N THR A 171 -12.28 13.99 18.88
CA THR A 171 -12.12 14.96 17.80
C THR A 171 -11.59 14.23 16.57
N ASP A 172 -12.10 14.57 15.38
CA ASP A 172 -11.52 14.04 14.15
C ASP A 172 -10.12 14.62 13.94
N THR A 173 -9.12 13.82 14.27
CA THR A 173 -7.72 14.16 14.07
C THR A 173 -7.10 13.24 13.04
N TYR A 174 -7.91 12.65 12.15
CA TYR A 174 -7.38 11.86 11.05
C TYR A 174 -6.47 12.72 10.17
N GLU A 175 -5.29 12.19 9.87
CA GLU A 175 -4.30 12.89 9.09
C GLU A 175 -3.53 11.89 8.24
N VAL A 176 -3.76 11.94 6.93
CA VAL A 176 -2.91 11.23 5.97
C VAL A 176 -1.53 11.88 6.02
N ARG A 177 -0.48 11.08 6.15
CA ARG A 177 0.91 11.55 6.23
C ARG A 177 1.76 10.97 5.09
N PRO A 178 1.50 11.34 3.82
CA PRO A 178 2.28 10.84 2.70
C PRO A 178 3.62 11.57 2.53
N PHE A 179 3.92 12.50 3.44
CA PHE A 179 5.14 13.29 3.48
C PHE A 179 5.48 13.71 4.91
N LEU A 180 6.73 14.14 5.09
CA LEU A 180 7.20 14.87 6.26
C LEU A 180 7.19 16.36 5.96
N THR A 181 6.85 17.17 6.96
CA THR A 181 6.85 18.63 6.84
C THR A 181 8.24 19.22 7.06
N GLY A 182 8.52 20.37 6.44
CA GLY A 182 9.71 21.17 6.68
C GLY A 182 10.58 21.36 5.44
N LYS A 183 11.32 22.48 5.40
CA LYS A 183 12.13 22.92 4.25
C LYS A 183 13.22 21.93 3.80
N ASP A 184 13.68 21.06 4.71
CA ASP A 184 14.71 20.05 4.43
C ASP A 184 14.12 18.75 3.86
N ARG A 185 12.78 18.70 3.69
CA ARG A 185 12.04 17.56 3.16
C ARG A 185 11.41 17.97 1.83
N LEU A 186 12.20 17.81 0.77
CA LEU A 186 11.78 18.15 -0.59
C LEU A 186 11.04 16.97 -1.22
N TYR A 187 10.03 17.28 -2.02
CA TYR A 187 9.21 16.33 -2.76
C TYR A 187 8.95 16.83 -4.18
N ALA A 188 8.90 15.90 -5.13
CA ALA A 188 8.18 16.08 -6.39
C ALA A 188 6.73 15.60 -6.19
N LEU A 189 5.79 16.33 -6.78
CA LEU A 189 4.41 15.85 -6.93
C LEU A 189 4.31 15.21 -8.30
N VAL A 190 3.89 13.95 -8.36
CA VAL A 190 3.92 13.13 -9.58
C VAL A 190 2.51 12.70 -9.94
N ASP A 191 2.03 13.00 -11.14
CA ASP A 191 0.70 12.61 -11.59
C ASP A 191 0.62 11.11 -11.96
N GLU A 192 -0.53 10.71 -12.49
CA GLU A 192 -0.77 9.32 -12.89
C GLU A 192 0.09 8.85 -14.06
N MET A 193 0.53 9.78 -14.92
CA MET A 193 1.37 9.52 -16.09
C MET A 193 2.87 9.59 -15.77
N GLY A 194 3.24 9.86 -14.52
CA GLY A 194 4.65 10.02 -14.11
C GLY A 194 5.21 11.41 -14.38
N ARG A 195 4.39 12.38 -14.79
CA ARG A 195 4.81 13.77 -14.96
C ARG A 195 4.91 14.46 -13.61
N TRP A 196 5.85 15.38 -13.48
CA TRP A 196 6.10 16.17 -12.29
C TRP A 196 5.41 17.52 -12.38
N LEU A 197 4.85 17.95 -11.26
CA LEU A 197 4.33 19.30 -11.13
C LEU A 197 5.48 20.28 -11.30
N GLN A 198 5.27 21.29 -12.13
CA GLN A 198 6.20 22.35 -12.43
C GLN A 198 5.52 23.69 -12.17
N VAL A 199 6.27 24.64 -11.63
CA VAL A 199 5.88 26.05 -11.59
C VAL A 199 6.56 26.77 -12.76
N ASN A 200 5.75 27.37 -13.62
CA ASN A 200 6.20 28.14 -14.76
C ASN A 200 6.66 29.55 -14.33
N GLY A 201 7.34 30.29 -15.21
CA GLY A 201 7.87 31.62 -14.89
C GLY A 201 6.80 32.69 -14.57
N ASP A 202 5.54 32.45 -14.94
CA ASP A 202 4.36 33.24 -14.62
C ASP A 202 3.71 32.87 -13.27
N GLY A 203 4.20 31.82 -12.60
CA GLY A 203 3.67 31.30 -11.34
C GLY A 203 2.57 30.26 -11.51
N ASP A 204 2.14 29.96 -12.73
CA ASP A 204 1.14 28.93 -12.99
C ASP A 204 1.73 27.53 -12.91
N PHE A 205 0.86 26.56 -12.62
CA PHE A 205 1.22 25.15 -12.54
C PHE A 205 1.08 24.46 -13.90
N SER A 206 2.06 23.63 -14.25
CA SER A 206 2.02 22.70 -15.39
C SER A 206 2.59 21.34 -15.00
N TRP A 207 2.48 20.34 -15.89
CA TRP A 207 3.02 19.00 -15.67
C TRP A 207 4.01 18.63 -16.76
N THR A 208 5.22 18.26 -16.37
CA THR A 208 6.35 17.99 -17.29
C THR A 208 7.03 16.66 -16.97
N THR A 209 7.92 16.15 -17.82
CA THR A 209 8.79 15.03 -17.43
C THR A 209 10.05 15.55 -16.74
N PRO A 210 10.70 14.76 -15.88
CA PRO A 210 11.90 15.21 -15.16
C PRO A 210 13.02 15.70 -16.08
N GLU A 211 13.13 15.14 -17.28
CA GLU A 211 14.15 15.44 -18.28
C GLU A 211 13.82 16.71 -19.07
N ALA A 212 12.54 17.05 -19.17
CA ALA A 212 12.03 18.23 -19.88
C ALA A 212 11.73 19.40 -18.92
N ALA A 213 12.09 19.28 -17.64
CA ALA A 213 11.85 20.30 -16.65
C ALA A 213 12.74 21.53 -16.89
N GLU A 214 12.17 22.58 -17.47
CA GLU A 214 12.82 23.88 -17.65
C GLU A 214 12.53 24.87 -16.51
N GLY A 215 11.54 24.56 -15.66
CA GLY A 215 11.11 25.35 -14.50
C GLY A 215 11.26 24.59 -13.19
N GLU A 216 10.65 25.08 -12.13
CA GLU A 216 10.92 24.57 -10.79
C GLU A 216 9.94 23.45 -10.38
N THR A 217 10.46 22.27 -9.99
CA THR A 217 9.69 21.03 -9.77
C THR A 217 9.91 20.41 -8.39
N SER A 218 10.43 21.19 -7.45
CA SER A 218 10.73 20.74 -6.08
C SER A 218 9.87 21.50 -5.10
N PHE A 219 9.26 20.80 -4.15
CA PHE A 219 8.33 21.38 -3.20
C PHE A 219 8.59 20.89 -1.79
N TYR A 220 8.22 21.68 -0.78
CA TYR A 220 8.07 21.18 0.58
C TYR A 220 6.77 21.68 1.20
N MET A 221 6.36 21.00 2.25
CA MET A 221 5.08 21.25 2.93
C MET A 221 5.34 21.83 4.31
N GLU A 222 4.63 22.91 4.65
CA GLU A 222 4.54 23.44 6.00
C GLU A 222 3.11 23.36 6.52
N GLY A 223 2.93 23.02 7.79
CA GLY A 223 1.61 22.88 8.39
C GLY A 223 1.66 22.00 9.62
N GLN A 224 0.58 22.03 10.40
CA GLN A 224 0.45 21.22 11.62
C GLN A 224 -0.59 20.09 11.45
N GLY A 225 -1.15 19.93 10.25
CA GLY A 225 -2.10 18.89 9.87
C GLY A 225 -3.48 19.41 9.48
N ASN A 226 -4.29 18.55 8.85
CA ASN A 226 -5.65 18.87 8.40
C ASN A 226 -6.51 19.51 9.50
N SER A 227 -6.50 18.94 10.70
CA SER A 227 -7.25 19.43 11.87
C SER A 227 -6.70 20.74 12.46
N LYS A 228 -5.52 21.19 12.02
CA LYS A 228 -4.83 22.41 12.50
C LYS A 228 -4.61 23.40 11.36
N GLY A 229 -5.58 23.46 10.46
CA GLY A 229 -5.61 24.45 9.38
C GLY A 229 -5.01 23.98 8.06
N GLY A 230 -4.49 22.76 7.95
CA GLY A 230 -3.98 22.20 6.69
C GLY A 230 -2.48 22.45 6.46
N TYR A 231 -2.08 22.42 5.19
CA TYR A 231 -0.70 22.56 4.73
C TYR A 231 -0.57 23.62 3.63
N ARG A 232 0.59 24.27 3.62
CA ARG A 232 1.03 25.19 2.57
C ARG A 232 2.09 24.51 1.73
N LEU A 233 2.02 24.74 0.42
CA LEU A 233 2.99 24.25 -0.54
C LEU A 233 4.01 25.36 -0.83
N HIS A 234 5.27 25.05 -0.62
CA HIS A 234 6.37 25.98 -0.85
C HIS A 234 7.26 25.48 -1.96
N HIS A 235 7.83 26.43 -2.69
CA HIS A 235 8.87 26.13 -3.65
C HIS A 235 10.17 25.70 -2.95
N GLY A 236 10.80 24.63 -3.44
CA GLY A 236 11.97 24.01 -2.83
C GLY A 236 13.23 24.88 -2.86
N THR A 237 13.39 25.72 -3.88
CA THR A 237 14.61 26.51 -4.10
C THR A 237 14.49 27.94 -3.57
N ASN A 238 13.38 28.62 -3.88
CA ASN A 238 13.20 30.02 -3.51
C ASN A 238 12.34 30.20 -2.25
N HIS A 239 11.83 29.11 -1.68
CA HIS A 239 11.04 29.05 -0.44
C HIS A 239 9.73 29.86 -0.45
N LYS A 240 9.36 30.42 -1.60
CA LYS A 240 8.11 31.15 -1.74
C LYS A 240 6.94 30.18 -1.64
N THR A 241 5.93 30.59 -0.88
CA THR A 241 4.62 29.95 -0.90
C THR A 241 4.00 30.15 -2.28
N LEU A 242 3.45 29.09 -2.87
CA LEU A 242 2.90 29.12 -4.23
C LEU A 242 1.42 29.57 -4.24
N ASN A 243 1.01 30.26 -5.32
CA ASN A 243 -0.31 30.84 -5.64
C ASN A 243 -1.47 30.42 -4.69
N GLU A 244 -1.76 31.28 -3.70
CA GLU A 244 -2.80 31.11 -2.68
C GLU A 244 -2.89 29.70 -2.05
N SER A 245 -1.82 29.19 -1.43
CA SER A 245 -2.05 28.19 -0.39
C SER A 245 -2.54 28.86 0.90
N GLU A 246 -3.81 29.30 0.92
CA GLU A 246 -4.62 29.10 2.12
C GLU A 246 -4.46 27.63 2.48
N ALA A 247 -4.14 27.33 3.73
CA ALA A 247 -3.64 26.00 4.05
C ALA A 247 -4.70 24.94 3.67
N TRP A 248 -4.31 23.99 2.80
CA TRP A 248 -5.18 22.97 2.22
C TRP A 248 -5.12 21.70 3.03
N SER A 249 -6.23 20.94 3.04
CA SER A 249 -6.21 19.61 3.62
C SER A 249 -5.69 18.60 2.59
N ILE A 250 -4.86 17.66 3.02
CA ILE A 250 -4.47 16.51 2.19
C ILE A 250 -5.45 15.37 2.41
N VAL A 251 -5.90 14.74 1.34
CA VAL A 251 -6.79 13.57 1.39
C VAL A 251 -6.26 12.47 0.46
N GLU A 252 -6.55 11.22 0.81
CA GLU A 252 -6.33 10.07 -0.07
C GLU A 252 -7.29 10.13 -1.26
N ASP A 253 -6.80 9.74 -2.44
CA ASP A 253 -7.64 9.53 -3.61
C ASP A 253 -8.24 8.11 -3.60
N GLU A 254 -9.30 7.89 -4.38
CA GLU A 254 -9.87 6.56 -4.57
C GLU A 254 -8.89 5.60 -5.23
N LEU A 255 -7.99 6.12 -6.08
CA LEU A 255 -6.90 5.33 -6.64
C LEU A 255 -5.79 5.16 -5.60
N THR A 256 -5.57 3.92 -5.15
CA THR A 256 -4.60 3.58 -4.11
C THR A 256 -3.22 4.17 -4.38
N GLY A 257 -2.65 4.84 -3.37
CA GLY A 257 -1.33 5.46 -3.45
C GLY A 257 -1.32 6.87 -4.05
N PHE A 258 -2.46 7.39 -4.49
CA PHE A 258 -2.63 8.79 -4.88
C PHE A 258 -3.30 9.59 -3.77
N PHE A 259 -3.02 10.89 -3.81
CA PHE A 259 -3.53 11.90 -2.90
C PHE A 259 -4.07 13.07 -3.70
N GLY A 260 -4.74 13.98 -3.02
CA GLY A 260 -4.89 15.33 -3.54
C GLY A 260 -5.27 16.32 -2.46
N TRP A 261 -5.33 17.59 -2.87
CA TRP A 261 -5.61 18.70 -1.98
C TRP A 261 -7.10 19.05 -2.00
N GLU A 262 -7.62 19.45 -0.84
CA GLU A 262 -8.94 20.05 -0.68
C GLU A 262 -8.83 21.45 -0.08
N ASN A 263 -9.62 22.37 -0.62
CA ASN A 263 -9.80 23.70 -0.04
C ASN A 263 -10.71 23.64 1.22
N ALA A 264 -10.92 24.79 1.87
CA ALA A 264 -11.79 24.88 3.05
C ALA A 264 -13.27 24.49 2.79
N ALA A 265 -13.70 24.47 1.53
CA ALA A 265 -15.02 24.03 1.11
C ALA A 265 -15.07 22.53 0.72
N HIS A 266 -14.02 21.76 1.00
CA HIS A 266 -13.88 20.34 0.64
C HIS A 266 -13.96 20.08 -0.87
N GLN A 267 -13.52 21.04 -1.69
CA GLN A 267 -13.44 20.87 -3.14
C GLN A 267 -12.00 20.54 -3.54
N ARG A 268 -11.84 19.59 -4.46
CA ARG A 268 -10.53 19.19 -5.00
C ARG A 268 -9.86 20.37 -5.69
N VAL A 269 -8.64 20.67 -5.27
CA VAL A 269 -7.80 21.71 -5.88
C VAL A 269 -7.20 21.14 -7.17
N LYS A 270 -7.24 21.94 -8.24
CA LYS A 270 -6.60 21.62 -9.52
C LYS A 270 -5.22 22.26 -9.57
N LEU A 271 -4.19 21.45 -9.69
CA LEU A 271 -2.81 21.90 -9.93
C LEU A 271 -2.50 21.57 -11.39
N GLY A 272 -2.30 22.58 -12.24
CA GLY A 272 -2.01 22.39 -13.67
C GLY A 272 -3.05 21.53 -14.41
N GLY A 273 -4.32 21.56 -13.97
CA GLY A 273 -5.42 20.77 -14.50
C GLY A 273 -5.67 19.43 -13.81
N GLU A 274 -4.69 18.90 -13.06
CA GLU A 274 -4.79 17.62 -12.37
C GLU A 274 -5.25 17.79 -10.92
N THR A 275 -6.01 16.82 -10.40
CA THR A 275 -6.49 16.82 -9.00
C THR A 275 -5.84 15.75 -8.13
N ARG A 276 -5.07 14.84 -8.75
CA ARG A 276 -4.45 13.70 -8.08
C ARG A 276 -2.98 13.60 -8.39
N PHE A 277 -2.20 13.21 -7.39
CA PHE A 277 -0.76 13.05 -7.51
C PHE A 277 -0.23 12.17 -6.38
N ARG A 278 1.01 11.71 -6.52
CA ARG A 278 1.79 11.03 -5.48
C ARG A 278 2.88 11.97 -5.00
N PHE A 279 3.27 11.80 -3.74
CA PHE A 279 4.48 12.43 -3.22
C PHE A 279 5.66 11.52 -3.51
N MET A 280 6.72 12.10 -4.04
CA MET A 280 7.99 11.42 -4.26
C MET A 280 9.09 12.27 -3.64
N ALA A 281 9.87 11.71 -2.71
CA ALA A 281 10.99 12.43 -2.13
C ALA A 281 11.92 12.94 -3.25
N GLN A 282 12.21 14.24 -3.24
CA GLN A 282 13.05 14.88 -4.23
C GLN A 282 14.51 14.67 -3.85
N ARG A 283 15.27 14.13 -4.79
CA ARG A 283 16.72 14.03 -4.71
C ARG A 283 17.35 15.15 -5.52
N THR A 284 18.45 15.72 -5.02
CA THR A 284 19.15 16.76 -5.77
C THR A 284 19.60 16.25 -7.15
N PRO A 285 19.73 17.11 -8.17
CA PRO A 285 20.25 16.68 -9.48
C PRO A 285 21.59 15.96 -9.39
N LEU A 286 22.46 16.36 -8.45
CA LEU A 286 23.72 15.69 -8.19
C LEU A 286 23.50 14.27 -7.65
N MET A 287 22.60 14.10 -6.67
CA MET A 287 22.27 12.77 -6.14
C MET A 287 21.69 11.85 -7.21
N ARG A 288 20.77 12.36 -8.03
CA ARG A 288 20.22 11.62 -9.18
C ARG A 288 21.30 11.17 -10.15
N ARG A 289 22.12 12.12 -10.61
CA ARG A 289 23.23 11.84 -11.55
C ARG A 289 24.26 10.85 -11.00
N LEU A 290 24.54 10.91 -9.71
CA LEU A 290 25.47 10.01 -9.03
C LEU A 290 24.81 8.75 -8.48
N GLN A 291 23.50 8.56 -8.69
CA GLN A 291 22.72 7.45 -8.16
C GLN A 291 22.93 7.30 -6.63
N ILE A 292 22.84 8.41 -5.91
CA ILE A 292 22.86 8.48 -4.46
C ILE A 292 21.41 8.40 -3.98
N TYR A 293 21.12 7.36 -3.19
CA TYR A 293 19.78 7.06 -2.68
C TYR A 293 19.76 7.36 -1.19
N ASP A 294 18.66 7.96 -0.74
CA ASP A 294 18.43 8.08 0.69
C ASP A 294 18.20 6.70 1.30
N TYR A 295 18.79 6.51 2.48
CA TYR A 295 18.66 5.30 3.25
C TYR A 295 17.68 5.58 4.40
N PRO A 296 16.46 4.99 4.36
CA PRO A 296 15.45 5.22 5.39
C PRO A 296 15.96 4.92 6.80
N CYS A 297 15.45 5.64 7.79
CA CYS A 297 15.58 5.22 9.18
C CYS A 297 14.72 3.96 9.41
N THR A 298 15.27 2.94 10.08
CA THR A 298 14.49 1.77 10.51
C THR A 298 14.29 1.69 12.01
N THR A 299 13.11 1.22 12.41
CA THR A 299 12.85 0.71 13.75
C THR A 299 12.42 -0.75 13.70
N THR A 300 12.70 -1.48 14.77
CA THR A 300 12.64 -2.95 14.81
C THR A 300 11.22 -3.50 14.78
N ASP A 301 10.96 -4.39 13.83
CA ASP A 301 9.95 -5.44 13.96
C ASP A 301 10.63 -6.79 14.30
N ASN A 302 9.97 -7.66 15.06
CA ASN A 302 10.55 -8.88 15.65
C ASN A 302 10.88 -10.03 14.66
N TYR A 303 11.09 -9.73 13.37
CA TYR A 303 11.46 -10.69 12.32
C TYR A 303 12.69 -10.20 11.55
N THR A 304 13.42 -11.12 10.93
CA THR A 304 14.68 -10.89 10.21
C THR A 304 14.70 -11.64 8.88
N TRP A 305 15.55 -11.21 7.95
CA TRP A 305 15.83 -11.95 6.71
C TRP A 305 16.54 -13.27 7.02
N THR A 306 16.14 -14.36 6.35
CA THR A 306 16.83 -15.66 6.42
C THR A 306 17.34 -16.12 5.06
N SER A 307 16.64 -15.78 3.97
CA SER A 307 17.15 -16.00 2.62
C SER A 307 16.49 -15.08 1.62
N LEU A 308 17.19 -14.82 0.52
CA LEU A 308 16.69 -14.19 -0.69
C LEU A 308 17.27 -14.94 -1.90
N THR A 309 16.43 -15.27 -2.87
CA THR A 309 16.81 -15.99 -4.08
C THR A 309 16.18 -15.34 -5.29
N LEU A 310 17.00 -15.13 -6.33
CA LEU A 310 16.58 -14.67 -7.65
C LEU A 310 16.81 -15.80 -8.65
N GLY A 311 15.85 -16.04 -9.52
CA GLY A 311 15.95 -17.06 -10.57
C GLY A 311 15.13 -16.74 -11.81
N VAL A 312 15.39 -17.48 -12.88
CA VAL A 312 14.61 -17.47 -14.13
C VAL A 312 14.02 -18.85 -14.38
N LYS A 313 13.02 -18.96 -15.25
CA LYS A 313 12.50 -20.28 -15.64
C LYS A 313 13.62 -21.09 -16.31
N ASP A 314 13.85 -22.33 -15.88
CA ASP A 314 14.73 -23.25 -16.58
C ASP A 314 13.90 -24.03 -17.59
N GLU A 315 14.19 -23.90 -18.89
CA GLU A 315 13.50 -24.67 -19.92
C GLU A 315 14.01 -26.12 -20.02
N ALA A 316 15.20 -26.40 -19.46
CA ALA A 316 15.84 -27.72 -19.52
C ALA A 316 15.49 -28.63 -18.33
N LYS A 317 14.87 -28.10 -17.27
CA LYS A 317 14.44 -28.83 -16.07
C LYS A 317 13.11 -28.27 -15.59
N GLU A 318 12.21 -29.10 -15.04
CA GLU A 318 11.06 -28.59 -14.27
C GLU A 318 11.57 -27.86 -13.02
N GLY A 319 11.89 -26.57 -13.14
CA GLY A 319 12.45 -25.77 -12.05
C GLY A 319 12.85 -24.36 -12.47
N ALA A 320 13.22 -23.53 -11.48
CA ALA A 320 13.83 -22.23 -11.73
C ALA A 320 15.36 -22.37 -11.73
N LYS A 321 16.03 -21.82 -12.73
CA LYS A 321 17.48 -21.64 -12.73
C LYS A 321 17.78 -20.49 -11.77
N VAL A 322 18.42 -20.80 -10.64
CA VAL A 322 18.86 -19.80 -9.66
C VAL A 322 19.95 -18.94 -10.29
N LEU A 323 19.71 -17.63 -10.36
CA LEU A 323 20.68 -16.64 -10.80
C LEU A 323 21.54 -16.16 -9.62
N ALA A 324 20.91 -15.99 -8.46
CA ALA A 324 21.58 -15.55 -7.24
C ALA A 324 20.86 -16.01 -6.00
N SER A 325 21.61 -16.24 -4.92
CA SER A 325 21.04 -16.53 -3.61
C SER A 325 21.88 -15.92 -2.51
N ILE A 326 21.20 -15.34 -1.53
CA ILE A 326 21.76 -14.83 -0.29
C ILE A 326 21.11 -15.62 0.84
N ASN A 327 21.92 -16.28 1.66
CA ASN A 327 21.45 -17.00 2.84
C ASN A 327 22.08 -16.35 4.07
N TYR A 328 21.26 -16.05 5.06
CA TYR A 328 21.72 -15.53 6.34
C TYR A 328 21.85 -16.72 7.31
N PRO A 329 22.98 -16.87 8.03
CA PRO A 329 23.16 -17.96 8.98
C PRO A 329 22.10 -17.90 10.10
N ASP A 330 21.69 -19.07 10.59
CA ASP A 330 20.60 -19.29 11.56
C ASP A 330 20.60 -18.36 12.78
N GLU A 331 19.41 -18.22 13.41
CA GLU A 331 19.03 -17.34 14.55
C GLU A 331 20.01 -17.25 15.74
N LYS A 332 21.01 -18.13 15.85
CA LYS A 332 22.02 -18.17 16.92
C LYS A 332 23.31 -17.41 16.60
N ALA A 333 23.59 -17.12 15.33
CA ALA A 333 24.61 -16.14 15.00
C ALA A 333 24.00 -14.76 15.21
N LYS A 334 24.24 -14.17 16.38
CA LYS A 334 23.91 -12.76 16.66
C LYS A 334 24.69 -11.86 15.68
N ASN A 335 24.20 -11.73 14.45
CA ASN A 335 24.31 -10.45 13.76
C ASN A 335 23.23 -9.60 14.39
N ASP A 336 23.63 -8.66 15.23
CA ASP A 336 22.72 -7.73 15.87
C ASP A 336 21.80 -7.10 14.81
N ARG A 337 20.53 -7.50 14.80
CA ARG A 337 19.37 -6.74 14.31
C ARG A 337 19.66 -5.81 13.13
N GLU A 338 20.28 -6.30 12.06
CA GLU A 338 20.44 -5.52 10.85
C GLU A 338 19.07 -5.44 10.17
N LEU A 339 18.28 -4.46 10.62
CA LEU A 339 17.04 -4.04 9.99
C LEU A 339 17.28 -3.59 8.54
N HIS A 340 18.54 -3.30 8.21
CA HIS A 340 19.05 -2.95 6.90
C HIS A 340 20.01 -4.00 6.39
N VAL A 341 19.77 -4.52 5.20
CA VAL A 341 20.79 -5.26 4.47
C VAL A 341 21.12 -4.54 3.17
N VAL A 342 22.38 -4.11 3.03
CA VAL A 342 22.92 -3.59 1.76
C VAL A 342 23.80 -4.66 1.15
N PHE A 343 23.41 -5.17 -0.01
CA PHE A 343 24.24 -6.04 -0.81
C PHE A 343 24.94 -5.23 -1.89
N SER A 344 26.19 -4.83 -1.64
CA SER A 344 26.96 -3.91 -2.49
C SER A 344 27.59 -4.53 -3.74
N ARG A 345 27.49 -5.85 -3.91
CA ARG A 345 27.99 -6.56 -5.09
C ARG A 345 26.85 -6.81 -6.07
N GLN A 346 27.17 -6.85 -7.36
CA GLN A 346 26.22 -7.30 -8.38
C GLN A 346 25.67 -8.67 -7.99
N THR A 347 24.35 -8.76 -7.90
CA THR A 347 23.66 -9.95 -7.38
C THR A 347 23.42 -10.96 -8.51
N ALA A 348 22.88 -10.51 -9.65
CA ALA A 348 22.49 -11.34 -10.78
C ALA A 348 22.54 -10.57 -12.10
N GLU A 349 22.66 -11.31 -13.21
CA GLU A 349 22.40 -10.78 -14.56
C GLU A 349 20.93 -11.02 -14.94
N LEU A 350 20.25 -9.97 -15.38
CA LEU A 350 18.83 -9.99 -15.73
C LEU A 350 18.65 -9.61 -17.21
N PRO A 351 18.30 -10.56 -18.09
CA PRO A 351 18.02 -10.24 -19.48
C PRO A 351 16.73 -9.41 -19.61
N GLN A 352 16.75 -8.39 -20.47
CA GLN A 352 15.52 -7.64 -20.81
C GLN A 352 14.41 -8.58 -21.32
N LYS A 353 13.15 -8.27 -21.02
CA LYS A 353 11.93 -9.05 -21.32
C LYS A 353 11.81 -10.38 -20.56
N GLU A 354 12.84 -10.80 -19.85
CA GLU A 354 12.81 -12.06 -19.12
C GLU A 354 11.93 -11.92 -17.85
N GLN A 355 11.21 -12.99 -17.54
CA GLN A 355 10.46 -13.09 -16.29
C GLN A 355 11.38 -13.61 -15.18
N ILE A 356 11.54 -12.82 -14.13
CA ILE A 356 12.37 -13.13 -12.98
C ILE A 356 11.49 -13.56 -11.82
N LYS A 357 11.92 -14.62 -11.13
CA LYS A 357 11.34 -15.12 -9.89
C LYS A 357 12.16 -14.62 -8.72
N LEU A 358 11.52 -13.89 -7.81
CA LEU A 358 12.09 -13.48 -6.53
C LEU A 358 11.42 -14.28 -5.41
N SER A 359 12.23 -14.90 -4.57
CA SER A 359 11.79 -15.56 -3.34
C SER A 359 12.56 -14.99 -2.16
N PHE A 360 11.87 -14.72 -1.06
CA PHE A 360 12.54 -14.41 0.20
C PHE A 360 11.84 -15.05 1.40
N LYS A 361 12.62 -15.30 2.45
CA LYS A 361 12.15 -15.97 3.66
C LYS A 361 12.53 -15.19 4.90
N LEU A 362 11.58 -15.10 5.84
CA LEU A 362 11.72 -14.47 7.14
C LEU A 362 11.85 -15.51 8.26
N SER A 363 12.52 -15.11 9.36
CA SER A 363 12.67 -15.96 10.54
C SER A 363 11.33 -16.36 11.15
N LYS A 364 10.36 -15.45 11.15
CA LYS A 364 9.01 -15.63 11.72
C LYS A 364 7.93 -15.12 10.77
N THR A 365 6.69 -15.51 11.04
CA THR A 365 5.53 -14.95 10.33
C THR A 365 5.40 -13.46 10.65
N PRO A 366 5.35 -12.58 9.64
CA PRO A 366 5.23 -11.14 9.87
C PRO A 366 3.84 -10.77 10.46
N PRO A 367 3.72 -9.63 11.16
CA PRO A 367 2.44 -9.09 11.61
C PRO A 367 1.44 -8.96 10.45
N LYS A 368 0.15 -9.10 10.74
CA LYS A 368 -0.90 -9.07 9.69
C LYS A 368 -1.03 -7.71 8.99
N ASP A 369 -0.64 -6.65 9.67
CA ASP A 369 -0.62 -5.29 9.15
C ASP A 369 0.71 -4.91 8.49
N ALA A 370 1.72 -5.79 8.53
CA ALA A 370 2.95 -5.57 7.79
C ALA A 370 2.71 -5.74 6.28
N LYS A 371 3.26 -4.81 5.50
CA LYS A 371 3.20 -4.77 4.04
C LYS A 371 4.61 -4.93 3.47
N ALA A 372 4.71 -5.41 2.24
CA ALA A 372 5.98 -5.50 1.52
C ALA A 372 5.88 -4.85 0.14
N TYR A 373 6.96 -4.21 -0.27
CA TYR A 373 7.06 -3.49 -1.53
C TYR A 373 8.40 -3.75 -2.19
N LEU A 374 8.39 -3.90 -3.51
CA LEU A 374 9.57 -4.08 -4.35
C LEU A 374 9.72 -2.88 -5.27
N TYR A 375 10.94 -2.33 -5.32
CA TYR A 375 11.29 -1.17 -6.11
C TYR A 375 12.48 -1.40 -7.04
N PHE A 376 12.46 -0.75 -8.20
CA PHE A 376 13.53 -0.77 -9.20
C PHE A 376 13.81 0.66 -9.69
N ASP A 377 15.07 0.92 -10.05
CA ASP A 377 15.53 2.10 -10.80
C ASP A 377 16.02 1.61 -12.18
N TRP A 378 15.07 1.42 -13.11
CA TRP A 378 15.36 0.80 -14.41
C TRP A 378 16.05 1.74 -15.38
N ASN A 379 15.86 3.06 -15.24
CA ASN A 379 16.39 4.07 -16.15
C ASN A 379 17.71 4.68 -15.67
N HIS A 380 18.22 4.25 -14.51
CA HIS A 380 19.48 4.68 -13.92
C HIS A 380 19.51 6.17 -13.52
N ASP A 381 18.36 6.80 -13.33
CA ASP A 381 18.26 8.23 -13.03
C ASP A 381 18.37 8.56 -11.54
N GLY A 382 18.61 7.53 -10.71
CA GLY A 382 18.70 7.68 -9.28
C GLY A 382 17.33 7.95 -8.66
N ILE A 383 16.25 7.37 -9.19
CA ILE A 383 14.88 7.34 -8.63
C ILE A 383 14.30 5.94 -8.84
N PHE A 384 13.57 5.45 -7.85
CA PHE A 384 12.82 4.19 -8.00
C PHE A 384 11.49 4.45 -8.73
N GLU A 385 11.27 3.88 -9.91
CA GLU A 385 10.07 4.20 -10.73
C GLU A 385 8.93 3.18 -10.55
N VAL A 386 9.26 1.93 -10.21
CA VAL A 386 8.26 0.86 -10.07
C VAL A 386 8.09 0.53 -8.61
N GLN A 387 6.87 0.65 -8.08
CA GLN A 387 6.48 0.06 -6.81
C GLN A 387 5.57 -1.15 -7.09
N GLN A 388 6.03 -2.35 -6.72
CA GLN A 388 5.21 -3.55 -6.77
C GLN A 388 4.83 -3.95 -5.34
N PRO A 389 3.55 -3.84 -4.93
CA PRO A 389 3.10 -4.36 -3.64
C PRO A 389 3.16 -5.89 -3.65
N LEU A 390 3.62 -6.47 -2.55
CA LEU A 390 3.79 -7.91 -2.37
C LEU A 390 2.88 -8.42 -1.26
N THR A 391 2.33 -9.62 -1.46
CA THR A 391 1.62 -10.33 -0.38
C THR A 391 2.64 -10.92 0.58
N LEU A 392 2.93 -10.18 1.66
CA LEU A 392 3.96 -10.55 2.61
C LEU A 392 3.57 -11.80 3.42
N GLN A 393 4.40 -12.83 3.34
CA GLN A 393 4.30 -14.06 4.11
C GLN A 393 5.67 -14.41 4.70
N ARG A 394 5.72 -15.44 5.56
CA ARG A 394 7.00 -15.97 6.05
C ARG A 394 7.92 -16.39 4.90
N THR A 395 7.36 -16.99 3.86
CA THR A 395 8.03 -17.22 2.58
C THR A 395 7.22 -16.50 1.51
N THR A 396 7.80 -15.48 0.91
CA THR A 396 7.15 -14.70 -0.14
C THR A 396 7.78 -15.05 -1.48
N ASN A 397 6.96 -15.38 -2.47
CA ASN A 397 7.38 -15.60 -3.85
C ASN A 397 6.66 -14.59 -4.72
N THR A 398 7.38 -13.96 -5.63
CA THR A 398 6.83 -13.03 -6.61
C THR A 398 7.56 -13.16 -7.94
N GLU A 399 6.88 -12.74 -8.99
CA GLU A 399 7.44 -12.67 -10.34
C GLU A 399 7.38 -11.23 -10.83
N PHE A 400 8.40 -10.80 -11.56
CA PHE A 400 8.43 -9.52 -12.24
C PHE A 400 9.11 -9.69 -13.60
N THR A 401 8.76 -8.83 -14.56
CA THR A 401 9.36 -8.85 -15.90
C THR A 401 10.33 -7.69 -16.01
N VAL A 402 11.53 -7.94 -16.53
CA VAL A 402 12.50 -6.87 -16.83
C VAL A 402 11.97 -6.07 -18.02
N PRO A 403 11.72 -4.75 -17.90
CA PRO A 403 11.23 -3.95 -19.02
C PRO A 403 12.18 -3.99 -20.22
N GLU A 404 11.63 -3.97 -21.44
CA GLU A 404 12.44 -3.79 -22.67
C GLU A 404 13.20 -2.46 -22.67
N THR A 405 12.61 -1.45 -22.03
CA THR A 405 13.16 -0.09 -21.91
C THR A 405 14.19 0.05 -20.80
N ALA A 406 14.41 -0.97 -19.96
CA ALA A 406 15.39 -0.91 -18.89
C ALA A 406 16.80 -0.67 -19.45
N LEU A 407 17.54 0.28 -18.90
CA LEU A 407 18.90 0.55 -19.36
C LEU A 407 19.80 -0.63 -19.00
N LYS A 408 20.73 -0.97 -19.90
CA LYS A 408 21.71 -2.03 -19.69
C LYS A 408 22.76 -1.56 -18.67
N GLY A 409 23.25 -2.48 -17.85
CA GLY A 409 24.21 -2.19 -16.78
C GLY A 409 23.62 -2.34 -15.38
N ASN A 410 24.33 -1.82 -14.38
CA ASN A 410 23.94 -1.94 -12.97
C ASN A 410 22.71 -1.08 -12.66
N THR A 411 21.63 -1.75 -12.25
CA THR A 411 20.40 -1.16 -11.70
C THR A 411 20.30 -1.46 -10.21
N ARG A 412 19.71 -0.53 -9.44
CA ARG A 412 19.44 -0.72 -8.02
C ARG A 412 18.01 -1.21 -7.81
N PHE A 413 17.83 -2.10 -6.85
CA PHE A 413 16.51 -2.51 -6.39
C PHE A 413 16.43 -2.46 -4.86
N ARG A 414 15.21 -2.32 -4.36
CA ARG A 414 14.93 -2.22 -2.92
C ARG A 414 13.72 -3.08 -2.58
N ILE A 415 13.80 -3.82 -1.47
CA ILE A 415 12.66 -4.51 -0.86
C ILE A 415 12.42 -3.89 0.51
N ARG A 416 11.21 -3.35 0.70
CA ARG A 416 10.80 -2.66 1.93
C ARG A 416 9.67 -3.42 2.58
N LEU A 417 9.85 -3.86 3.83
CA LEU A 417 8.83 -4.50 4.66
C LEU A 417 8.50 -3.53 5.78
N THR A 418 7.24 -3.10 5.89
CA THR A 418 6.88 -2.14 6.92
C THR A 418 5.48 -2.30 7.52
N SER A 419 5.32 -1.89 8.76
CA SER A 419 4.05 -1.81 9.51
C SER A 419 3.55 -0.38 9.77
N ASN A 420 4.22 0.66 9.24
CA ASN A 420 3.85 2.07 9.50
C ASN A 420 2.94 2.72 8.43
N GLY A 421 2.55 1.97 7.39
CA GLY A 421 1.67 2.47 6.34
C GLY A 421 2.32 3.39 5.30
N LEU A 422 3.56 3.84 5.51
CA LEU A 422 4.29 4.59 4.49
C LEU A 422 4.64 3.66 3.31
N THR A 423 4.69 4.17 2.08
CA THR A 423 4.86 3.35 0.87
C THR A 423 5.90 3.87 -0.11
N GLY A 424 6.58 4.97 0.19
CA GLY A 424 7.70 5.44 -0.62
C GLY A 424 8.93 4.55 -0.45
N ALA A 425 9.76 4.48 -1.49
CA ALA A 425 11.02 3.74 -1.44
C ALA A 425 11.98 4.33 -0.39
N ASP A 426 11.95 5.64 -0.18
CA ASP A 426 12.83 6.38 0.74
C ASP A 426 12.17 6.72 2.09
N ASP A 427 10.91 6.31 2.29
CA ASP A 427 10.19 6.55 3.53
C ASP A 427 10.74 5.71 4.68
N GLU A 428 10.73 6.28 5.89
CA GLU A 428 11.07 5.60 7.13
C GLU A 428 10.34 4.25 7.26
N VAL A 429 11.00 3.28 7.89
CA VAL A 429 10.56 1.88 7.91
C VAL A 429 10.41 1.41 9.36
N VAL A 430 9.20 1.01 9.75
CA VAL A 430 9.04 0.12 10.91
C VAL A 430 9.06 -1.31 10.37
N GLY A 431 10.21 -2.01 10.41
CA GLY A 431 10.38 -3.30 9.76
C GLY A 431 11.79 -3.55 9.19
N LEU A 432 11.85 -4.12 7.99
CA LEU A 432 13.10 -4.52 7.32
C LEU A 432 13.27 -3.85 5.96
N LEU A 433 14.52 -3.57 5.61
CA LEU A 433 14.92 -3.01 4.33
C LEU A 433 16.05 -3.85 3.73
N PHE A 434 15.92 -4.19 2.44
CA PHE A 434 16.98 -4.81 1.65
C PHE A 434 17.26 -3.93 0.42
N ASP A 435 18.52 -3.58 0.22
CA ASP A 435 19.01 -2.88 -0.98
C ASP A 435 20.04 -3.74 -1.69
N GLY A 436 19.89 -3.88 -3.01
CA GLY A 436 20.84 -4.63 -3.82
C GLY A 436 21.03 -4.06 -5.21
N PHE A 437 22.02 -4.61 -5.91
CA PHE A 437 22.35 -4.27 -7.29
C PHE A 437 22.12 -5.48 -8.20
N LEU A 438 21.51 -5.24 -9.35
CA LEU A 438 21.30 -6.21 -10.44
C LEU A 438 21.98 -5.66 -11.69
N ASN A 439 22.32 -6.51 -12.65
CA ASN A 439 22.90 -6.07 -13.91
C ASN A 439 21.97 -6.44 -15.06
N VAL A 440 21.39 -5.44 -15.72
CA VAL A 440 20.53 -5.64 -16.89
C VAL A 440 21.39 -5.93 -18.11
N VAL A 441 21.11 -7.04 -18.77
CA VAL A 441 21.84 -7.49 -19.97
C VAL A 441 20.91 -7.58 -21.18
N ALA A 442 21.50 -7.60 -22.37
CA ALA A 442 20.72 -7.86 -23.58
C ALA A 442 20.06 -9.25 -23.51
N PRO A 443 18.89 -9.45 -24.15
CA PRO A 443 18.26 -10.76 -24.22
C PRO A 443 19.23 -11.82 -24.73
N THR A 444 19.40 -12.91 -23.98
CA THR A 444 20.33 -14.01 -24.33
C THR A 444 19.65 -15.13 -25.12
N GLY A 445 18.32 -15.07 -25.28
CA GLY A 445 17.54 -16.04 -26.04
C GLY A 445 17.63 -15.81 -27.55
N VAL A 446 18.34 -16.69 -28.26
CA VAL A 446 18.13 -16.87 -29.70
C VAL A 446 16.90 -17.76 -29.86
N HIS A 447 15.76 -17.19 -30.28
CA HIS A 447 14.64 -18.02 -30.72
C HIS A 447 15.10 -18.88 -31.90
N ARG A 448 15.09 -20.21 -31.75
CA ARG A 448 15.26 -21.10 -32.91
C ARG A 448 14.08 -20.85 -33.84
N PRO A 449 14.28 -20.41 -35.09
CA PRO A 449 13.18 -20.30 -36.02
C PRO A 449 12.53 -21.68 -36.18
N THR A 450 11.26 -21.80 -35.82
CA THR A 450 10.48 -23.01 -36.06
C THR A 450 10.13 -23.03 -37.54
N VAL A 451 10.98 -23.67 -38.34
CA VAL A 451 10.66 -23.91 -39.76
C VAL A 451 9.78 -25.15 -39.83
N ASN A 452 8.47 -24.95 -39.99
CA ASN A 452 7.58 -26.02 -40.43
C ASN A 452 7.92 -26.34 -41.90
N ARG A 453 8.86 -27.26 -42.14
CA ARG A 453 9.10 -27.82 -43.47
C ARG A 453 8.59 -29.26 -43.51
N SER A 454 7.53 -29.46 -44.28
CA SER A 454 6.82 -30.73 -44.50
C SER A 454 7.48 -31.65 -45.54
N ASP A 455 8.68 -31.33 -46.00
CA ASP A 455 9.20 -31.90 -47.24
C ASP A 455 10.43 -32.74 -46.89
N ALA A 456 10.37 -34.05 -47.12
CA ALA A 456 11.38 -35.07 -46.79
C ALA A 456 12.68 -34.95 -47.63
N HIS A 457 13.22 -33.74 -47.76
CA HIS A 457 14.50 -33.50 -48.40
C HIS A 457 15.63 -33.91 -47.45
N THR A 458 16.62 -34.57 -48.03
CA THR A 458 17.85 -34.97 -47.33
C THR A 458 18.93 -33.94 -47.63
N TYR A 459 19.65 -33.51 -46.59
CA TYR A 459 20.77 -32.58 -46.70
C TYR A 459 22.03 -33.21 -46.09
N ASP A 460 23.20 -32.84 -46.61
CA ASP A 460 24.47 -33.08 -45.90
C ASP A 460 24.62 -32.12 -44.71
N LEU A 461 25.67 -32.31 -43.90
CA LEU A 461 25.95 -31.43 -42.75
C LEU A 461 26.32 -29.98 -43.13
N SER A 462 26.59 -29.71 -44.41
CA SER A 462 26.81 -28.37 -44.95
C SER A 462 25.52 -27.70 -45.44
N GLY A 463 24.37 -28.40 -45.36
CA GLY A 463 23.06 -27.90 -45.77
C GLY A 463 22.80 -28.00 -47.27
N ARG A 464 23.59 -28.79 -48.02
CA ARG A 464 23.37 -29.03 -49.46
C ARG A 464 22.42 -30.21 -49.65
N PRO A 465 21.44 -30.11 -50.57
CA PRO A 465 20.58 -31.24 -50.92
C PRO A 465 21.40 -32.45 -51.39
N THR A 466 21.09 -33.63 -50.88
CA THR A 466 21.82 -34.87 -51.18
C THR A 466 20.91 -36.10 -51.10
N SER A 467 21.46 -37.28 -51.38
CA SER A 467 20.81 -38.60 -51.23
C SER A 467 21.58 -39.46 -50.22
N THR A 468 20.89 -40.30 -49.45
CA THR A 468 21.48 -41.19 -48.42
C THR A 468 22.12 -42.47 -48.99
N ASN A 469 22.69 -42.42 -50.19
CA ASN A 469 23.15 -43.62 -50.90
C ASN A 469 24.57 -44.08 -50.49
N ALA A 470 25.23 -43.34 -49.60
CA ALA A 470 26.56 -43.67 -49.09
C ALA A 470 26.56 -43.65 -47.55
N PRO A 471 27.47 -44.39 -46.88
CA PRO A 471 27.65 -44.31 -45.45
C PRO A 471 27.99 -42.87 -45.03
N GLY A 472 27.29 -42.35 -44.02
CA GLY A 472 27.46 -40.96 -43.61
C GLY A 472 26.37 -40.43 -42.69
N VAL A 473 26.50 -39.15 -42.34
CA VAL A 473 25.54 -38.44 -41.48
C VAL A 473 24.77 -37.44 -42.31
N TYR A 474 23.44 -37.52 -42.27
CA TYR A 474 22.52 -36.72 -43.05
C TYR A 474 21.47 -36.03 -42.18
N ILE A 475 20.86 -34.96 -42.69
CA ILE A 475 19.67 -34.33 -42.11
C ILE A 475 18.47 -34.66 -43.01
N VAL A 476 17.57 -35.52 -42.55
CA VAL A 476 16.36 -35.95 -43.28
C VAL A 476 15.14 -35.39 -42.57
N GLY A 477 14.36 -34.53 -43.25
CA GLY A 477 13.16 -33.93 -42.65
C GLY A 477 13.44 -33.19 -41.34
N GLY A 478 14.62 -32.55 -41.23
CA GLY A 478 15.07 -31.85 -40.03
C GLY A 478 15.65 -32.73 -38.91
N LYS A 479 15.76 -34.05 -39.09
CA LYS A 479 16.35 -34.97 -38.12
C LYS A 479 17.70 -35.50 -38.60
N LYS A 480 18.67 -35.60 -37.69
CA LYS A 480 19.96 -36.24 -37.97
C LYS A 480 19.76 -37.76 -38.09
N VAL A 481 20.21 -38.34 -39.18
CA VAL A 481 20.19 -39.78 -39.49
C VAL A 481 21.61 -40.24 -39.81
N VAL A 482 21.99 -41.41 -39.32
CA VAL A 482 23.27 -42.05 -39.63
C VAL A 482 22.97 -43.22 -40.58
N GLN A 483 23.48 -43.13 -41.81
CA GLN A 483 23.44 -44.21 -42.78
C GLN A 483 24.71 -45.06 -42.54
N PRO A 484 24.57 -46.34 -42.15
CA PRO A 484 25.71 -47.22 -41.88
C PRO A 484 26.54 -47.53 -43.13
#